data_AF-A0A6L8V349-F1
#
_entry.id   AF-A0A6L8V349-F1
#
_cell.length_a   1.000
_cell.length_b   1.000
_cell.length_c   1.000
_cell.angle_alpha   90.00
_cell.angle_beta   90.00
_cell.angle_gamma   90.00
#
_symmetry.space_group_name_H-M   'P 1'
#
loop_
_entity.id
_entity.type
_entity.pdbx_description
1 polymer ?
#
loop_
_entity_poly.entity_id
_entity_poly.type
_entity_poly.pdbx_seq_one_letter_code
_entity_poly.pdbx_strand_id
1 'polypeptide(L)'
;MTGCIIGSLITLILHMDIGNLSFIKKDSTWITLFLHNLYVNGLLVLGGVLLGFPTLIILFVNSIITGFQFSQSFLTGQISELLFGIMPHGIFEIPASILSAALGFQIFGFIYTLIFSKNNTSWDFFKFAKKCVLIILLTCIAAMMEVFVQLYSTT
;
A
#
# COMPACT_ATOMS: atom_id res chain seq x y z
N MET A 1 -1.65 9.82 -1.78
CA MET A 1 -2.95 10.46 -2.09
C MET A 1 -2.99 11.02 -3.50
N THR A 2 -1.99 11.79 -3.95
CA THR A 2 -1.96 12.34 -5.32
C THR A 2 -2.01 11.27 -6.42
N GLY A 3 -1.24 10.19 -6.31
CA GLY A 3 -1.28 9.09 -7.28
C GLY A 3 -2.63 8.37 -7.32
N CYS A 4 -3.30 8.21 -6.17
CA CYS A 4 -4.67 7.65 -6.12
C CYS A 4 -5.68 8.53 -6.89
N ILE A 5 -5.66 9.84 -6.66
CA ILE A 5 -6.49 10.79 -7.41
C ILE A 5 -6.19 10.69 -8.91
N ILE A 6 -4.91 10.66 -9.29
CA ILE A 6 -4.49 10.54 -10.70
C ILE A 6 -5.01 9.22 -11.30
N GLY A 7 -4.85 8.09 -10.62
CA GLY A 7 -5.34 6.79 -11.08
C GLY A 7 -6.86 6.77 -11.25
N SER A 8 -7.61 7.36 -10.31
CA SER A 8 -9.06 7.49 -10.43
C SER A 8 -9.46 8.41 -11.58
N LEU A 9 -8.78 9.54 -11.75
CA LEU A 9 -9.08 10.54 -12.78
C LEU A 9 -8.81 10.00 -14.19
N ILE A 10 -7.68 9.31 -14.38
CA ILE A 10 -7.34 8.64 -15.65
C ILE A 10 -8.44 7.65 -16.03
N THR A 11 -8.85 6.81 -15.08
CA THR A 11 -9.88 5.80 -15.30
C THR A 11 -11.23 6.39 -15.68
N LEU A 12 -11.66 7.44 -14.98
CA LEU A 12 -12.92 8.13 -15.23
C LEU A 12 -12.92 8.90 -16.55
N ILE A 13 -11.83 9.59 -16.89
CA ILE A 13 -11.74 10.38 -18.13
C ILE A 13 -11.73 9.46 -19.35
N LEU A 14 -10.90 8.41 -19.30
CA LEU A 14 -10.72 7.51 -20.43
C LEU A 14 -11.86 6.50 -20.57
N HIS A 15 -12.84 6.49 -19.65
CA HIS A 15 -13.88 5.45 -19.54
C HIS A 15 -13.26 4.06 -19.72
N MET A 16 -12.13 3.84 -19.07
CA MET A 16 -11.43 2.56 -19.17
C MET A 16 -12.34 1.52 -18.55
N ASP A 17 -13.06 0.77 -19.38
CA ASP A 17 -13.75 -0.44 -18.98
C ASP A 17 -12.83 -1.59 -19.40
N ILE A 18 -12.02 -2.06 -18.46
CA ILE A 18 -11.13 -3.22 -18.70
C ILE A 18 -11.97 -4.53 -18.65
N GLY A 19 -13.30 -4.44 -18.66
CA GLY A 19 -14.23 -5.55 -18.45
C GLY A 19 -14.36 -5.87 -16.96
N ASN A 20 -14.84 -7.07 -16.66
CA ASN A 20 -14.78 -7.63 -15.31
C ASN A 20 -13.30 -7.87 -14.94
N LEU A 21 -12.61 -6.81 -14.54
CA LEU A 21 -11.53 -6.93 -13.57
C LEU A 21 -12.18 -7.57 -12.36
N SER A 22 -12.08 -8.89 -12.24
CA SER A 22 -12.34 -9.53 -10.97
C SER A 22 -11.29 -8.95 -10.01
N PHE A 23 -11.68 -7.92 -9.26
CA PHE A 23 -10.85 -7.24 -8.24
C PHE A 23 -10.35 -8.24 -7.20
N ILE A 24 -11.15 -9.28 -7.03
CA ILE A 24 -10.76 -10.58 -6.54
C ILE A 24 -9.95 -11.28 -7.64
N LYS A 25 -8.63 -11.44 -7.48
CA LYS A 25 -8.00 -12.63 -8.08
C LYS A 25 -8.75 -13.80 -7.46
N LYS A 26 -9.72 -14.33 -8.21
CA LYS A 26 -10.50 -15.51 -7.84
C LYS A 26 -9.46 -16.55 -7.42
N ASP A 27 -9.56 -16.98 -6.16
CA ASP A 27 -8.66 -17.94 -5.49
C ASP A 27 -7.41 -17.39 -4.76
N SER A 28 -7.31 -16.08 -4.52
CA SER A 28 -6.27 -15.54 -3.61
C SER A 28 -6.62 -15.81 -2.15
N THR A 29 -5.65 -16.34 -1.38
CA THR A 29 -5.77 -16.46 0.07
C THR A 29 -5.31 -15.17 0.76
N TRP A 30 -5.79 -14.92 1.99
CA TRP A 30 -5.35 -13.78 2.78
C TRP A 30 -3.82 -13.81 2.99
N ILE A 31 -3.22 -15.00 3.02
CA ILE A 31 -1.77 -15.20 3.12
C ILE A 31 -1.07 -14.64 1.88
N THR A 32 -1.59 -14.93 0.69
CA THR A 32 -0.99 -14.44 -0.56
C THR A 32 -1.08 -12.92 -0.68
N LEU A 33 -2.21 -12.33 -0.28
CA LEU A 33 -2.41 -10.87 -0.25
C LEU A 33 -1.50 -10.22 0.79
N PHE A 34 -1.44 -10.80 1.99
CA PHE A 34 -0.57 -10.36 3.06
C PHE A 34 0.91 -10.37 2.64
N LEU A 35 1.39 -11.47 2.06
CA LEU A 35 2.78 -11.59 1.62
C LEU A 35 3.11 -10.60 0.50
N HIS A 36 2.17 -10.35 -0.41
CA HIS A 36 2.32 -9.35 -1.46
C HIS A 36 2.47 -7.94 -0.87
N ASN A 37 1.54 -7.53 -0.01
CA ASN A 37 1.57 -6.21 0.62
C ASN A 37 2.76 -6.05 1.58
N LEU A 38 3.15 -7.13 2.27
CA LEU A 38 4.34 -7.14 3.13
C LEU A 38 5.62 -6.99 2.30
N TYR A 39 5.71 -7.67 1.15
CA TYR A 39 6.84 -7.52 0.22
C TYR A 39 6.96 -6.09 -0.28
N VAL A 40 5.84 -5.51 -0.73
CA VAL A 40 5.77 -4.12 -1.18
C VAL A 40 6.18 -3.14 -0.08
N ASN A 41 5.66 -3.31 1.14
CA ASN A 41 6.04 -2.52 2.31
C ASN A 41 7.53 -2.68 2.65
N GLY A 42 8.06 -3.90 2.53
CA GLY A 42 9.49 -4.17 2.68
C GLY A 42 10.33 -3.39 1.67
N LEU A 43 9.92 -3.36 0.40
CA LEU A 43 10.60 -2.56 -0.64
C LEU A 43 10.51 -1.06 -0.36
N LEU A 44 9.39 -0.55 0.17
CA LEU A 44 9.27 0.85 0.59
C LEU A 44 10.29 1.21 1.68
N VAL A 45 10.46 0.33 2.68
CA VAL A 45 11.44 0.51 3.75
C VAL A 45 12.87 0.44 3.19
N LEU A 46 13.19 -0.60 2.41
CA LEU A 46 14.53 -0.80 1.85
C LEU A 46 14.92 0.24 0.81
N GLY A 47 13.95 0.82 0.10
CA GLY A 47 14.17 1.90 -0.86
C GLY A 47 14.87 3.13 -0.28
N GLY A 48 14.80 3.31 1.04
CA GLY A 48 15.54 4.33 1.77
C GLY A 48 17.06 4.26 1.58
N VAL A 49 17.61 3.05 1.37
CA VAL A 49 19.04 2.86 1.13
C VAL A 49 19.50 3.52 -0.17
N LEU A 50 18.62 3.56 -1.18
CA LEU A 50 18.88 4.16 -2.49
C LEU A 50 18.35 5.60 -2.54
N LEU A 51 18.72 6.41 -1.54
CA LEU A 51 18.32 7.82 -1.40
C LEU A 51 16.80 8.05 -1.26
N GLY A 52 16.01 7.00 -1.01
CA GLY A 52 14.54 7.09 -0.96
C GLY A 52 13.86 7.23 -2.33
N PHE A 53 14.61 7.20 -3.44
CA PHE A 53 14.01 7.26 -4.79
C PHE A 53 13.08 6.07 -5.05
N PRO A 54 13.47 4.81 -4.79
CA PRO A 54 12.56 3.68 -4.95
C PRO A 54 11.34 3.80 -4.04
N THR A 55 11.50 4.30 -2.81
CA THR A 55 10.40 4.53 -1.88
C THR A 55 9.35 5.48 -2.47
N LEU A 56 9.78 6.58 -3.08
CA LEU A 56 8.87 7.52 -3.76
C LEU A 56 8.14 6.86 -4.93
N ILE A 57 8.86 6.16 -5.79
CA ILE A 57 8.30 5.53 -6.99
C ILE A 57 7.28 4.46 -6.60
N ILE A 58 7.64 3.55 -5.70
CA ILE A 58 6.76 2.46 -5.26
C ILE A 58 5.50 3.03 -4.60
N LEU A 59 5.65 4.03 -3.72
CA LEU A 59 4.51 4.65 -3.05
C LEU A 59 3.57 5.33 -4.07
N PHE A 60 4.14 5.98 -5.09
CA PHE A 60 3.38 6.64 -6.14
C PHE A 60 2.62 5.62 -7.01
N VAL A 61 3.32 4.60 -7.52
CA VAL A 61 2.75 3.55 -8.37
C VAL A 61 1.66 2.78 -7.64
N ASN A 62 1.91 2.33 -6.40
CA ASN A 62 0.88 1.64 -5.62
C ASN A 62 -0.35 2.50 -5.42
N SER A 63 -0.16 3.80 -5.12
CA SER A 63 -1.31 4.69 -4.96
C SER A 63 -2.11 4.87 -6.25
N ILE A 64 -1.48 4.88 -7.43
CA ILE A 64 -2.18 4.90 -8.72
C ILE A 64 -3.00 3.62 -8.90
N ILE A 65 -2.41 2.46 -8.62
CA ILE A 65 -3.10 1.16 -8.74
C ILE A 65 -4.33 1.12 -7.82
N THR A 66 -4.19 1.57 -6.57
CA THR A 66 -5.33 1.68 -5.65
C THR A 66 -6.41 2.64 -6.19
N GLY A 67 -6.03 3.80 -6.73
CA GLY A 67 -6.98 4.76 -7.30
C GLY A 67 -7.72 4.23 -8.53
N PHE A 68 -7.02 3.47 -9.36
CA PHE A 68 -7.60 2.73 -10.46
C PHE A 68 -8.66 1.74 -9.93
N GLN A 69 -8.32 0.92 -8.93
CA GLN A 69 -9.26 -0.04 -8.32
C GLN A 69 -10.53 0.64 -7.79
N PHE A 70 -10.40 1.73 -7.04
CA PHE A 70 -11.55 2.50 -6.52
C PHE A 70 -12.50 2.96 -7.64
N SER A 71 -11.94 3.55 -8.70
CA SER A 71 -12.74 4.11 -9.79
C SER A 71 -13.38 3.04 -10.68
N GLN A 72 -12.71 1.90 -10.89
CA GLN A 72 -13.26 0.80 -11.66
C GLN A 72 -14.48 0.14 -11.00
N SER A 73 -14.44 -0.08 -9.69
CA SER A 73 -15.61 -0.63 -8.97
C SER A 73 -16.81 0.33 -9.00
N PHE A 74 -16.55 1.63 -9.11
CA PHE A 74 -17.61 2.62 -9.33
C PHE A 74 -18.21 2.54 -10.74
N LEU A 75 -17.37 2.43 -11.78
CA LEU A 75 -17.81 2.35 -13.18
C LEU A 75 -18.57 1.05 -13.51
N THR A 76 -18.16 -0.07 -12.90
CA THR A 76 -18.77 -1.40 -13.13
C THR A 76 -20.05 -1.64 -12.31
N GLY A 77 -20.50 -0.66 -11.52
CA GLY A 77 -21.69 -0.78 -10.68
C GLY A 77 -21.51 -1.67 -9.44
N GLN A 78 -20.28 -2.11 -9.15
CA GLN A 78 -19.92 -2.96 -8.00
C GLN A 78 -19.73 -2.12 -6.72
N ILE A 79 -20.68 -1.24 -6.42
CA ILE A 79 -20.61 -0.31 -5.29
C ILE A 79 -20.61 -1.04 -3.94
N SER A 80 -21.26 -2.20 -3.84
CA SER A 80 -21.20 -3.06 -2.66
C SER A 80 -19.78 -3.59 -2.42
N GLU A 81 -19.09 -4.07 -3.46
CA GLU A 81 -17.70 -4.54 -3.36
C GLU A 81 -16.73 -3.39 -3.03
N LEU A 82 -17.01 -2.18 -3.52
CA LEU A 82 -16.25 -0.98 -3.18
C LEU A 82 -16.39 -0.61 -1.69
N LEU A 83 -17.62 -0.53 -1.18
CA LEU A 83 -17.93 -0.07 0.18
C LEU A 83 -17.57 -1.10 1.23
N PHE A 84 -17.84 -2.38 0.94
CA PHE A 84 -17.61 -3.46 1.89
C PHE A 84 -16.26 -4.12 1.69
N GLY A 85 -15.62 -4.03 0.51
CA GLY A 85 -14.33 -4.64 0.20
C GLY A 85 -13.17 -3.67 0.24
N ILE A 86 -13.15 -2.79 -0.77
CA ILE A 86 -11.99 -1.93 -1.05
C ILE A 86 -11.81 -0.87 0.06
N MET A 87 -12.90 -0.26 0.54
CA MET A 87 -12.82 0.72 1.64
C MET A 87 -12.20 0.15 2.93
N PRO A 88 -12.73 -0.93 3.53
CA PRO A 88 -12.15 -1.46 4.76
C PRO A 88 -10.73 -1.99 4.59
N HIS A 89 -10.37 -2.53 3.43
CA HIS A 89 -8.96 -2.88 3.13
C HIS A 89 -8.06 -1.63 3.13
N GLY A 90 -8.45 -0.61 2.36
CA GLY A 90 -7.68 0.62 2.17
C GLY A 90 -7.45 1.41 3.46
N ILE A 91 -8.35 1.30 4.45
CA ILE A 91 -8.18 1.93 5.78
C ILE A 91 -6.92 1.45 6.49
N PHE A 92 -6.51 0.18 6.29
CA PHE A 92 -5.32 -0.38 6.95
C PHE A 92 -4.09 -0.39 6.03
N GLU A 93 -4.28 -0.65 4.74
CA GLU A 93 -3.19 -0.69 3.76
C GLU A 93 -2.52 0.67 3.56
N ILE A 94 -3.31 1.75 3.44
CA ILE A 94 -2.77 3.09 3.18
C ILE A 94 -1.89 3.56 4.34
N PRO A 95 -2.31 3.48 5.63
CA PRO A 95 -1.42 3.79 6.75
C PRO A 95 -0.18 2.90 6.80
N ALA A 96 -0.30 1.59 6.51
CA ALA A 96 0.84 0.68 6.49
C ALA A 96 1.89 1.11 5.45
N SER A 97 1.44 1.47 4.24
CA SER A 97 2.30 1.94 3.15
C SER A 97 2.96 3.29 3.46
N ILE A 98 2.21 4.25 4.02
CA ILE A 98 2.76 5.54 4.44
C ILE A 98 3.81 5.36 5.55
N LEU A 99 3.53 4.51 6.53
CA LEU A 99 4.47 4.23 7.63
C LEU A 99 5.73 3.52 7.11
N SER A 100 5.60 2.61 6.16
CA SER A 100 6.71 1.95 5.48
C SER A 100 7.58 2.94 4.71
N ALA A 101 6.96 3.87 3.98
CA ALA A 101 7.67 4.94 3.29
C ALA A 101 8.39 5.88 4.27
N ALA A 102 7.75 6.23 5.38
CA ALA A 102 8.35 7.04 6.44
C ALA A 102 9.59 6.36 7.05
N LEU A 103 9.55 5.03 7.24
CA LEU A 103 10.72 4.25 7.66
C LEU A 103 11.82 4.24 6.60
N GLY A 104 11.47 4.14 5.30
CA GLY A 104 12.43 4.29 4.21
C GLY A 104 13.13 5.65 4.24
N PHE A 105 12.39 6.75 4.38
CA PHE A 105 13.01 8.07 4.52
C PHE A 105 13.80 8.25 5.81
N GLN A 106 13.40 7.58 6.90
CA GLN A 106 14.19 7.55 8.13
C GLN A 106 15.55 6.86 7.91
N ILE A 107 15.59 5.76 7.16
CA ILE A 107 16.84 5.08 6.75
C ILE A 107 17.69 6.01 5.88
N PHE A 108 17.08 6.64 4.87
CA PHE A 108 17.79 7.61 4.03
C PHE A 108 18.41 8.74 4.85
N GLY A 109 17.64 9.37 5.75
CA GLY A 109 18.12 10.45 6.59
C GLY A 109 19.29 10.01 7.48
N PHE A 110 19.25 8.79 8.03
CA PHE A 110 20.36 8.25 8.80
C PHE A 110 21.61 8.04 7.96
N ILE A 111 21.50 7.41 6.79
CA ILE A 111 22.61 7.22 5.85
C ILE A 111 23.20 8.57 5.42
N TYR A 112 22.34 9.53 5.12
CA TYR A 112 22.76 10.90 4.77
C TYR A 112 23.57 11.52 5.90
N THR A 113 23.12 11.41 7.14
CA THR A 113 23.90 11.92 8.28
C THR A 113 25.23 11.20 8.44
N LEU A 114 25.31 9.88 8.25
CA LEU A 114 26.57 9.14 8.35
C LEU A 114 27.60 9.55 7.30
N ILE A 115 27.16 9.86 6.07
CA ILE A 115 28.06 10.17 4.96
C ILE A 115 28.45 11.66 4.96
N PHE A 116 27.48 12.55 5.18
CA PHE A 116 27.64 13.99 4.94
C PHE A 116 27.65 14.84 6.22
N SER A 117 27.23 14.30 7.36
CA SER A 117 27.18 15.04 8.63
C SER A 117 28.18 14.45 9.63
N LYS A 118 28.98 15.30 10.30
CA LYS A 118 29.84 14.87 11.42
C LYS A 118 29.07 14.75 12.76
N ASN A 119 27.74 14.77 12.70
CA ASN A 119 26.92 14.64 13.90
C ASN A 119 26.96 13.20 14.42
N ASN A 120 27.05 13.07 15.74
CA ASN A 120 26.91 11.78 16.42
C ASN A 120 25.43 11.37 16.41
N THR A 121 24.97 10.82 15.28
CA THR A 121 23.60 10.33 15.13
C THR A 121 23.50 8.91 15.70
N SER A 122 22.66 8.70 16.70
CA SER A 122 22.36 7.36 17.24
C SER A 122 21.08 6.81 16.63
N TRP A 123 21.07 5.51 16.32
CA TRP A 123 19.91 4.83 15.77
C TRP A 123 19.10 4.15 16.88
N ASP A 124 17.82 4.47 16.98
CA ASP A 124 16.90 3.85 17.94
C ASP A 124 16.24 2.61 17.32
N PHE A 125 16.89 1.46 17.49
CA PHE A 125 16.40 0.17 16.99
C PHE A 125 15.03 -0.21 17.56
N PHE A 126 14.74 0.13 18.82
CA PHE A 126 13.47 -0.22 19.46
C PHE A 126 12.30 0.55 18.85
N LYS A 127 12.46 1.86 18.62
CA LYS A 127 11.44 2.65 17.91
C LYS A 127 11.23 2.17 16.49
N PHE A 128 12.31 1.82 15.79
CA PHE A 128 12.22 1.27 14.44
C PHE A 128 11.46 -0.07 14.42
N ALA A 129 11.85 -1.01 15.29
CA ALA A 129 11.22 -2.32 15.38
C ALA A 129 9.72 -2.23 15.73
N LYS A 130 9.34 -1.32 16.66
CA LYS A 130 7.91 -1.08 16.98
C LYS A 130 7.11 -0.64 15.76
N LYS A 131 7.67 0.23 14.91
CA LYS A 131 7.02 0.66 13.66
C LYS A 131 6.91 -0.50 12.66
N CYS A 132 7.94 -1.34 12.53
CA CYS A 132 7.87 -2.55 11.69
C CYS A 132 6.77 -3.51 12.15
N VAL A 133 6.66 -3.77 13.45
CA VAL A 133 5.58 -4.60 14.00
C VAL A 133 4.21 -4.00 13.70
N LEU A 134 4.05 -2.68 13.84
CA LEU A 134 2.81 -1.99 13.50
C LEU A 134 2.47 -2.13 12.00
N ILE A 135 3.44 -1.99 11.11
CA ILE A 135 3.25 -2.21 9.65
C ILE A 135 2.75 -3.62 9.39
N ILE A 136 3.39 -4.62 9.99
CA ILE A 136 3.01 -6.04 9.82
C ILE A 136 1.57 -6.27 10.30
N LEU A 137 1.21 -5.73 11.47
CA LEU A 137 -0.14 -5.86 12.02
C LEU A 137 -1.20 -5.19 11.11
N LEU A 138 -0.95 -3.96 10.66
CA LEU A 138 -1.86 -3.26 9.75
C LEU A 138 -2.02 -4.01 8.43
N THR A 139 -0.92 -4.52 7.87
CA THR A 139 -0.92 -5.29 6.62
C THR A 139 -1.69 -6.61 6.77
N CYS A 140 -1.56 -7.27 7.93
CA CYS A 140 -2.31 -8.49 8.24
C CYS A 140 -3.81 -8.23 8.34
N ILE A 141 -4.21 -7.17 9.07
CA ILE A 141 -5.62 -6.78 9.19
C ILE A 141 -6.20 -6.43 7.81
N ALA A 142 -5.46 -5.68 6.98
CA ALA A 142 -5.87 -5.37 5.61
C ALA A 142 -6.19 -6.64 4.82
N ALA A 143 -5.23 -7.58 4.75
CA ALA A 143 -5.38 -8.81 3.98
C ALA A 143 -6.51 -9.74 4.50
N MET A 144 -6.75 -9.75 5.81
CA MET A 144 -7.89 -10.48 6.38
C MET A 144 -9.22 -9.85 5.95
N MET A 145 -9.34 -8.53 6.01
CA MET A 145 -10.54 -7.81 5.58
C MET A 145 -10.89 -8.09 4.12
N GLU A 146 -9.90 -8.21 3.25
CA GLU A 146 -10.14 -8.48 1.82
C GLU A 146 -10.79 -9.86 1.59
N VAL A 147 -10.32 -10.90 2.30
CA VAL A 147 -10.90 -12.25 2.18
C VAL A 147 -12.30 -12.34 2.79
N PHE A 148 -12.55 -11.64 3.91
CA PHE A 148 -13.89 -11.62 4.50
C PHE A 148 -14.95 -11.12 3.51
N VAL A 149 -14.58 -10.18 2.66
CA VAL A 149 -15.49 -9.54 1.71
C VAL A 149 -15.67 -10.41 0.47
N GLN A 150 -14.58 -10.98 -0.01
CA GLN A 150 -14.57 -11.95 -1.09
C GLN A 150 -15.48 -13.16 -0.81
N LEU A 151 -15.59 -13.58 0.46
CA LEU A 151 -16.51 -14.63 0.90
C LEU A 151 -18.00 -14.20 0.82
N TYR A 152 -18.28 -12.92 1.02
CA TYR A 152 -19.65 -12.38 1.07
C TYR A 152 -20.17 -11.97 -0.32
N SER A 153 -19.28 -11.62 -1.26
CA SER A 153 -19.64 -11.30 -2.64
C SER A 153 -19.91 -12.52 -3.53
N THR A 154 -19.56 -13.73 -3.06
CA THR A 154 -19.76 -15.00 -3.79
C THR A 154 -20.97 -15.82 -3.32
N THR A 155 -21.71 -15.34 -2.30
CA THR A 155 -22.98 -15.91 -1.80
C THR A 155 -24.17 -15.07 -2.23
#